data_AF-A0A7Y4QU82-F1
#
_entry.id   AF-A0A7Y4QU82-F1
#
_cell.length_a   1.000
_cell.length_b   1.000
_cell.length_c   1.000
_cell.angle_alpha   90.00
_cell.angle_beta   90.00
_cell.angle_gamma   90.00
#
_symmetry.space_group_name_H-M   'P 1'
#
loop_
_entity.id
_entity.type
_entity.pdbx_description
1 polymer ?
#
loop_
_entity_poly.entity_id
_entity_poly.type
_entity_poly.pdbx_seq_one_letter_code
_entity_poly.pdbx_strand_id
1 'polypeptide(L)'
;MTLLDLLYNKPDQILLDATNSLVRAHLPHYEKFKESDISERFKKLLHSITKCVEKNSCDELTSYMDRLSDERFSMGFEPTEVQVALNIFEEALWKNIDDLVDEDKQISAMKLISGVISKAKQEMIGEYALLEKS
;
A
#
# COMPACT_ATOMS: atom_id res chain seq x y z
N MET A 1 -10.87 8.30 -16.60
CA MET A 1 -10.54 9.31 -15.56
C MET A 1 -9.03 9.39 -15.35
N THR A 2 -8.51 10.36 -14.59
CA THR A 2 -7.07 10.39 -14.22
C THR A 2 -6.77 9.50 -13.00
N LEU A 3 -5.48 9.27 -12.71
CA LEU A 3 -5.07 8.56 -11.48
C LEU A 3 -5.59 9.25 -10.21
N LEU A 4 -5.47 10.58 -10.11
CA LEU A 4 -5.95 11.31 -8.92
C LEU A 4 -7.48 11.21 -8.80
N ASP A 5 -8.20 11.23 -9.92
CA ASP A 5 -9.66 11.01 -9.89
C ASP A 5 -10.01 9.63 -9.34
N LEU A 6 -9.27 8.59 -9.75
CA LEU A 6 -9.44 7.23 -9.23
C LEU A 6 -9.19 7.18 -7.72
N LEU A 7 -8.05 7.70 -7.25
CA LEU A 7 -7.66 7.67 -5.84
C LEU A 7 -8.63 8.43 -4.94
N TYR A 8 -9.18 9.55 -5.41
CA TYR A 8 -10.12 10.36 -4.64
C TYR A 8 -11.57 9.85 -4.70
N ASN A 9 -12.03 9.40 -5.85
CA ASN A 9 -13.46 9.13 -6.07
C ASN A 9 -13.82 7.65 -6.02
N LYS A 10 -12.84 6.75 -6.06
CA LYS A 10 -13.04 5.29 -5.99
C LYS A 10 -12.18 4.57 -4.93
N PRO A 11 -11.92 5.17 -3.74
CA PRO A 11 -11.08 4.51 -2.73
C PRO A 11 -11.71 3.20 -2.25
N ASP A 12 -13.03 3.14 -2.09
CA ASP A 12 -13.72 1.97 -1.57
C ASP A 12 -13.55 0.73 -2.46
N GLN A 13 -13.50 0.91 -3.79
CA GLN A 13 -13.28 -0.19 -4.72
C GLN A 13 -11.85 -0.76 -4.59
N ILE A 14 -10.85 0.12 -4.53
CA ILE A 14 -9.45 -0.27 -4.34
C ILE A 14 -9.29 -1.00 -3.00
N LEU A 15 -9.88 -0.46 -1.93
CA LEU A 15 -9.82 -1.04 -0.60
C LEU A 15 -10.50 -2.38 -0.52
N LEU A 16 -11.65 -2.55 -1.18
CA LEU A 16 -12.35 -3.83 -1.27
C LEU A 16 -11.50 -4.87 -2.01
N ASP A 17 -10.95 -4.53 -3.17
CA ASP A 17 -10.12 -5.44 -3.96
C ASP A 17 -8.85 -5.87 -3.21
N ALA A 18 -8.17 -4.92 -2.55
CA ALA A 18 -6.98 -5.19 -1.76
C ALA A 18 -7.29 -6.04 -0.52
N THR A 19 -8.33 -5.69 0.22
CA THR A 19 -8.73 -6.39 1.45
C THR A 19 -9.12 -7.84 1.15
N ASN A 20 -9.95 -8.06 0.14
CA ASN A 20 -10.34 -9.39 -0.30
C ASN A 20 -9.14 -10.24 -0.73
N SER A 21 -8.18 -9.63 -1.42
CA SER A 21 -6.97 -10.32 -1.86
C SER A 21 -6.05 -10.66 -0.68
N LEU A 22 -5.93 -9.78 0.32
CA LEU A 22 -5.14 -10.05 1.52
C LEU A 22 -5.75 -11.18 2.37
N VAL A 23 -7.07 -11.18 2.55
CA VAL A 23 -7.77 -12.25 3.28
C VAL A 23 -7.56 -13.61 2.63
N ARG A 24 -7.59 -13.69 1.29
CA ARG A 24 -7.32 -14.94 0.55
C ARG A 24 -5.85 -15.36 0.54
N ALA A 25 -4.92 -14.46 0.87
CA ALA A 25 -3.50 -14.77 0.90
C ALA A 25 -3.08 -15.55 2.16
N HIS A 26 -3.95 -15.63 3.18
CA HIS A 26 -3.72 -16.42 4.40
C HIS A 26 -2.37 -16.14 5.07
N LEU A 27 -2.00 -14.86 5.14
CA LEU A 27 -0.74 -14.44 5.75
C LEU A 27 -0.80 -14.59 7.29
N PRO A 28 0.17 -15.26 7.94
CA PRO A 28 0.05 -15.75 9.31
C PRO A 28 -0.38 -14.73 10.38
N HIS A 29 0.13 -13.51 10.29
CA HIS A 29 -0.22 -12.44 11.23
C HIS A 29 -1.45 -11.66 10.78
N TYR A 30 -1.65 -11.50 9.47
CA TYR A 30 -2.83 -10.78 8.96
C TYR A 30 -4.13 -11.55 9.19
N GLU A 31 -4.10 -12.89 9.27
CA GLU A 31 -5.27 -13.71 9.64
C GLU A 31 -5.80 -13.42 11.04
N LYS A 32 -5.00 -12.80 11.92
CA LYS A 32 -5.41 -12.43 13.27
C LYS A 32 -6.27 -11.16 13.30
N PHE A 33 -6.32 -10.40 12.20
CA PHE A 33 -7.11 -9.18 12.11
C PHE A 33 -8.50 -9.46 11.53
N LYS A 34 -9.47 -8.64 11.93
CA LYS A 34 -10.75 -8.61 11.24
C LYS A 34 -10.58 -7.93 9.88
N GLU A 35 -11.42 -8.30 8.93
CA GLU A 35 -11.46 -7.67 7.59
C GLU A 35 -11.61 -6.15 7.68
N SER A 36 -12.43 -5.65 8.62
CA SER A 36 -12.58 -4.22 8.87
C SER A 36 -11.28 -3.53 9.30
N ASP A 37 -10.45 -4.23 10.07
CA ASP A 37 -9.17 -3.69 10.56
C ASP A 37 -8.13 -3.66 9.43
N ILE A 38 -8.14 -4.67 8.56
CA ILE A 38 -7.33 -4.70 7.33
C ILE A 38 -7.73 -3.53 6.42
N SER A 39 -9.02 -3.36 6.16
CA SER A 39 -9.54 -2.30 5.30
C SER A 39 -9.16 -0.91 5.82
N GLU A 40 -9.29 -0.66 7.13
CA GLU A 40 -8.89 0.62 7.73
C GLU A 40 -7.37 0.87 7.64
N ARG A 41 -6.54 -0.18 7.74
CA ARG A 41 -5.09 -0.06 7.55
C ARG A 41 -4.73 0.24 6.09
N PHE A 42 -5.38 -0.43 5.13
CA PHE A 42 -5.20 -0.10 3.71
C PHE A 42 -5.72 1.30 3.37
N LYS A 43 -6.77 1.78 4.03
CA LYS A 43 -7.27 3.15 3.87
C LYS A 43 -6.22 4.18 4.27
N LYS A 44 -5.51 3.96 5.38
CA LYS A 44 -4.40 4.83 5.82
C LYS A 44 -3.24 4.82 4.81
N LEU A 45 -2.88 3.64 4.31
CA LEU A 45 -1.85 3.52 3.26
C LEU A 45 -2.27 4.23 1.97
N LEU A 46 -3.50 4.02 1.50
CA LEU A 46 -4.06 4.67 0.32
C LEU A 46 -4.05 6.19 0.46
N HIS A 47 -4.39 6.69 1.64
CA HIS A 47 -4.35 8.13 1.95
C HIS A 47 -2.94 8.69 1.81
N SER A 48 -1.93 8.06 2.42
CA SER A 48 -0.53 8.48 2.31
C SER A 48 0.01 8.42 0.87
N ILE A 49 -0.37 7.41 0.10
CA ILE A 49 -0.01 7.30 -1.33
C ILE A 49 -0.67 8.41 -2.14
N THR A 50 -1.96 8.67 -1.90
CA THR A 50 -2.69 9.75 -2.57
C THR A 50 -2.03 11.09 -2.32
N LYS A 51 -1.60 11.35 -1.08
CA LYS A 51 -0.87 12.57 -0.74
C LYS A 51 0.49 12.64 -1.43
N CYS A 52 1.21 11.52 -1.56
CA CYS A 52 2.46 11.52 -2.31
C CYS A 52 2.26 11.85 -3.79
N VAL A 53 1.27 11.22 -4.43
CA VAL A 53 0.94 11.47 -5.85
C VAL A 53 0.50 12.92 -6.06
N GLU A 54 -0.35 13.46 -5.18
CA GLU A 54 -0.86 14.83 -5.27
C GLU A 54 0.25 15.89 -5.10
N LYS A 55 1.13 15.70 -4.11
CA LYS A 55 2.17 16.70 -3.76
C LYS A 55 3.47 16.49 -4.53
N ASN A 56 3.61 15.37 -5.24
CA ASN A 56 4.87 14.90 -5.80
C ASN A 56 6.01 14.84 -4.76
N SER A 57 5.65 14.51 -3.50
CA SER A 57 6.58 14.32 -2.38
C SER A 57 6.07 13.18 -1.49
N CYS A 58 6.95 12.23 -1.20
CA CYS A 58 6.63 11.02 -0.43
C CYS A 58 7.03 11.10 1.05
N ASP A 59 7.34 12.28 1.59
CA ASP A 59 7.81 12.43 2.98
C ASP A 59 6.81 11.87 3.99
N GLU A 60 5.52 12.18 3.83
CA GLU A 60 4.44 11.66 4.68
C GLU A 60 4.26 10.13 4.55
N LEU A 61 4.52 9.58 3.37
CA LEU A 61 4.47 8.14 3.12
C LEU A 61 5.64 7.44 3.80
N THR A 62 6.86 7.96 3.66
CA THR A 62 8.05 7.44 4.34
C THR A 62 7.83 7.43 5.85
N SER A 63 7.43 8.55 6.46
CA SER A 63 7.16 8.59 7.91
C SER A 63 6.03 7.65 8.35
N TYR A 64 5.04 7.39 7.48
CA TYR A 64 4.02 6.38 7.75
C TYR A 64 4.60 4.96 7.72
N MET A 65 5.47 4.66 6.75
CA MET A 65 6.13 3.36 6.64
C MET A 65 7.07 3.07 7.79
N ASP A 66 7.78 4.07 8.33
CA ASP A 66 8.64 3.90 9.52
C ASP A 66 7.81 3.41 10.71
N ARG A 67 6.73 4.14 11.03
CA ARG A 67 5.82 3.79 12.12
C ARG A 67 5.14 2.44 11.91
N LEU A 68 4.73 2.15 10.68
CA LEU A 68 4.13 0.86 10.34
C LEU A 68 5.13 -0.28 10.53
N SER A 69 6.40 -0.08 10.15
CA SER A 69 7.45 -1.09 10.27
C SER A 69 7.78 -1.37 11.72
N ASP A 70 7.90 -0.34 12.57
CA ASP A 70 8.05 -0.49 14.03
C ASP A 70 6.86 -1.24 14.67
N GLU A 71 5.61 -0.86 14.32
CA GLU A 71 4.41 -1.55 14.79
C GLU A 71 4.42 -3.04 14.37
N ARG A 72 4.80 -3.33 13.12
CA ARG A 72 4.79 -4.70 12.60
C ARG A 72 5.91 -5.54 13.18
N PHE A 73 7.11 -4.97 13.29
CA PHE A 73 8.27 -5.61 13.92
C PHE A 73 7.99 -5.97 15.37
N SER A 74 7.47 -5.02 16.17
CA SER A 74 7.11 -5.27 17.58
C SER A 74 6.00 -6.31 17.76
N MET A 75 5.16 -6.51 16.74
CA MET A 75 4.14 -7.57 16.70
C MET A 75 4.65 -8.92 16.16
N GLY A 76 5.92 -9.01 15.77
CA GLY A 76 6.56 -10.23 15.27
C GLY A 76 6.32 -10.53 13.79
N PHE A 77 5.91 -9.56 12.98
CA PHE A 77 5.77 -9.75 11.53
C PHE A 77 7.14 -9.86 10.87
N GLU A 78 7.30 -10.87 10.03
CA GLU A 78 8.44 -10.98 9.13
C GLU A 78 8.37 -9.88 8.05
N PRO A 79 9.49 -9.28 7.64
CA PRO A 79 9.50 -8.25 6.59
C PRO A 79 8.94 -8.76 5.26
N THR A 80 9.12 -10.05 4.97
CA THR A 80 8.55 -10.71 3.79
C THR A 80 7.02 -10.72 3.81
N GLU A 81 6.40 -10.92 4.97
CA GLU A 81 4.94 -10.91 5.11
C GLU A 81 4.36 -9.51 4.85
N VAL A 82 5.02 -8.48 5.39
CA VAL A 82 4.63 -7.08 5.14
C VAL A 82 4.83 -6.71 3.67
N GLN A 83 5.90 -7.17 3.05
CA GLN A 83 6.16 -6.95 1.62
C GLN A 83 5.09 -7.60 0.74
N VAL A 84 4.63 -8.82 1.07
CA VAL A 84 3.53 -9.48 0.34
C VAL A 84 2.24 -8.66 0.47
N ALA A 85 1.92 -8.13 1.65
CA ALA A 85 0.76 -7.26 1.83
C ALA A 85 0.84 -5.98 0.98
N LEU A 86 2.03 -5.38 0.84
CA LEU A 86 2.26 -4.24 -0.06
C LEU A 86 2.13 -4.63 -1.54
N ASN A 87 2.58 -5.82 -1.95
CA ASN A 87 2.40 -6.32 -3.32
C ASN A 87 0.92 -6.50 -3.64
N ILE A 88 0.15 -7.11 -2.74
CA ILE A 88 -1.30 -7.28 -2.89
C ILE A 88 -2.00 -5.93 -3.07
N PHE A 89 -1.60 -4.93 -2.29
CA PHE A 89 -2.14 -3.59 -2.41
C PHE A 89 -1.78 -2.92 -3.74
N GLU A 90 -0.55 -3.11 -4.23
CA GLU A 90 -0.11 -2.63 -5.54
C GLU A 90 -0.89 -3.28 -6.69
N GLU A 91 -1.10 -4.59 -6.64
CA GLU A 91 -1.88 -5.33 -7.64
C GLU A 91 -3.33 -4.84 -7.70
N ALA A 92 -3.94 -4.55 -6.53
CA ALA A 92 -5.28 -3.97 -6.46
C ALA A 92 -5.34 -2.58 -7.12
N LEU A 93 -4.30 -1.75 -6.91
CA LEU A 93 -4.18 -0.45 -7.58
C LEU A 93 -4.03 -0.61 -9.09
N TRP A 94 -3.15 -1.49 -9.56
CA TRP A 94 -2.95 -1.74 -10.99
C TRP A 94 -4.22 -2.20 -11.69
N LYS A 95 -4.94 -3.16 -11.08
CA LYS A 95 -6.23 -3.61 -11.58
C LYS A 95 -7.21 -2.45 -11.75
N ASN A 96 -7.34 -1.61 -10.72
CA ASN A 96 -8.25 -0.46 -10.77
C ASN A 96 -7.80 0.64 -11.74
N ILE A 97 -6.49 0.78 -11.99
CA ILE A 97 -5.96 1.67 -13.04
C ILE A 97 -6.33 1.13 -14.41
N ASP A 98 -6.11 -0.15 -14.67
CA ASP A 98 -6.45 -0.83 -15.92
C ASP A 98 -7.95 -0.73 -16.23
N ASP A 99 -8.80 -0.89 -15.21
CA ASP A 99 -10.25 -0.90 -15.37
C ASP A 99 -10.87 0.50 -15.55
N LEU A 100 -10.30 1.56 -14.95
CA LEU A 100 -11.00 2.85 -14.76
C LEU A 100 -10.25 4.09 -15.27
N VAL A 101 -8.93 4.06 -15.36
CA VAL A 101 -8.14 5.18 -15.89
C VAL A 101 -8.22 5.20 -17.42
N ASP A 102 -8.27 6.41 -18.02
CA ASP A 102 -8.32 6.53 -19.48
C ASP A 102 -7.11 5.83 -20.11
N GLU A 103 -7.30 5.08 -21.21
CA GLU A 103 -6.26 4.25 -21.84
C GLU A 103 -4.96 5.01 -22.11
N ASP A 104 -5.06 6.27 -22.56
CA ASP A 104 -3.91 7.15 -22.85
C ASP A 104 -3.10 7.54 -21.60
N LYS A 105 -3.64 7.32 -20.40
CA LYS A 105 -3.06 7.66 -19.09
C LYS A 105 -2.70 6.45 -18.24
N GLN A 106 -3.11 5.24 -18.63
CA GLN A 106 -2.87 4.02 -17.83
C GLN A 106 -1.38 3.76 -17.60
N ILE A 107 -0.56 3.83 -18.66
CA ILE A 107 0.89 3.55 -18.56
C ILE A 107 1.58 4.54 -17.61
N SER A 108 1.23 5.83 -17.67
CA SER A 108 1.83 6.84 -16.79
C SER A 108 1.35 6.68 -15.35
N ALA A 109 0.06 6.34 -15.15
CA ALA A 109 -0.51 6.05 -13.84
C ALA A 109 0.14 4.82 -13.18
N MET A 110 0.28 3.71 -13.91
CA MET A 110 0.94 2.50 -13.41
C MET A 110 2.39 2.76 -13.02
N LYS A 111 3.16 3.45 -13.89
CA LYS A 111 4.56 3.82 -13.59
C LYS A 111 4.69 4.65 -12.32
N LEU A 112 3.81 5.64 -12.15
CA LEU A 112 3.83 6.51 -10.98
C LEU A 112 3.52 5.72 -9.71
N ILE A 113 2.46 4.92 -9.70
CA ILE A 113 2.09 4.09 -8.55
C ILE A 113 3.18 3.10 -8.19
N SER A 114 3.77 2.42 -9.17
CA SER A 114 4.87 1.48 -8.89
C SER A 114 6.10 2.17 -8.32
N GLY A 115 6.40 3.40 -8.75
CA GLY A 115 7.46 4.21 -8.13
C GLY A 115 7.17 4.53 -6.66
N VAL A 116 5.94 4.97 -6.36
CA VAL A 116 5.50 5.32 -5.00
C VAL A 116 5.51 4.08 -4.09
N ILE A 117 4.97 2.95 -4.55
CA ILE A 117 4.98 1.70 -3.79
C ILE A 117 6.40 1.17 -3.60
N SER A 118 7.26 1.23 -4.63
CA SER A 118 8.66 0.81 -4.51
C SER A 118 9.39 1.62 -3.45
N LYS A 119 9.16 2.94 -3.37
CA LYS A 119 9.70 3.80 -2.31
C LYS A 119 9.19 3.36 -0.93
N ALA A 120 7.90 3.05 -0.78
CA ALA A 120 7.36 2.55 0.49
C ALA A 120 7.98 1.21 0.92
N LYS A 121 8.16 0.28 -0.01
CA LYS A 121 8.82 -1.02 0.25
C LYS A 121 10.28 -0.83 0.66
N GLN A 122 11.01 0.07 -0.01
CA GLN A 122 12.40 0.38 0.34
C GLN A 122 12.52 0.97 1.75
N GLU A 123 11.62 1.87 2.11
CA GLU A 123 11.58 2.46 3.45
C GLU A 123 11.34 1.38 4.51
N MET A 124 10.34 0.53 4.30
CA MET A 124 10.03 -0.57 5.21
C MET A 124 11.19 -1.54 5.39
N ILE A 125 11.85 -1.95 4.30
CA ILE A 125 13.04 -2.82 4.38
C ILE A 125 14.18 -2.13 5.15
N GLY A 126 14.39 -0.83 4.89
CA GLY A 126 15.40 -0.04 5.58
C GLY A 126 15.17 0.01 7.09
N GLU A 127 13.93 0.29 7.50
CA GLU A 127 13.55 0.37 8.91
C GLU A 127 13.67 -0.97 9.63
N TYR A 128 13.20 -2.07 9.01
CA TYR A 128 13.40 -3.42 9.54
C TYR A 128 14.89 -3.73 9.78
N ALA A 129 15.77 -3.36 8.84
CA ALA A 129 17.21 -3.58 8.97
C ALA A 129 17.88 -2.72 10.05
N LEU A 130 17.26 -1.62 10.47
CA LEU A 130 17.70 -0.80 11.61
C LEU A 130 17.23 -1.41 12.93
N LEU A 131 15.97 -1.83 12.99
CA LEU A 131 15.37 -2.46 14.17
C LEU A 131 16.04 -3.78 14.53
N GLU A 132 16.45 -4.59 13.55
CA GLU A 132 17.20 -5.83 13.78
C GLU A 132 18.59 -5.63 14.43
N LYS A 133 19.14 -4.42 14.35
CA LYS A 133 20.47 -4.08 14.91
C LYS A 133 20.41 -3.42 16.28
N SER A 134 19.21 -3.09 16.76
CA SER A 134 18.96 -2.36 18.00
C SER A 134 18.84 -3.29 19.20
#